data_AF-A0A969BCE1-F1
#
_entry.id   AF-A0A969BCE1-F1
#
_cell.length_a   1.000
_cell.length_b   1.000
_cell.length_c   1.000
_cell.angle_alpha   90.00
_cell.angle_beta   90.00
_cell.angle_gamma   90.00
#
_symmetry.space_group_name_H-M   'P 1'
#
loop_
_entity.id
_entity.type
_entity.pdbx_description
1 polymer ?
#
loop_
_entity_poly.entity_id
_entity_poly.type
_entity_poly.pdbx_seq_one_letter_code
_entity_poly.pdbx_strand_id
1 'polypeptide(L)'
;MKPTFGENLRFFVRYQVGFMYLRYFMWNFAGRQSDVQAHYREEITKGQWLSGIKPIDEFRLGRQDKLPAKFKDNPGRNKYYMLPLLLGLVGAFFQYKRNRKDFWVVALLFLLTGLAIVVYLNQYPFQPRERDYAYAGSFYAFAIWIGLGVWGLVEAIKKAVPQKLAAPLVTFACLTIPGIMAAENWDDHDRSGRYTARDFAANYLNSCAKNGIIFTNGDNDTFPLWYAQEVEGIRTDVRVVNLSYLGASWYIEQLERDAYDAPRVDLIHTPDKYRQGNRDVIYVIDRLQRPVNLKEAIEFVASDKPETKKLPNYNESIEHLPTKSFFIPHDSAQIIESGFVREGLAKYLAPVEFTINSNYLTKNHLIVLDMLAQNQWKRPVYYAITVSSEKLFGLRQLLPGARPNLLGFAGKRRKHRCPGSRHDRHRNNVQQRYEQVCLGRH
;
A
#
# COMPACT_ATOMS: atom_id res chain seq x y z
N MET A 1 -4.69 20.36 25.42
CA MET A 1 -5.70 21.44 25.30
C MET A 1 -6.67 21.06 24.20
N LYS A 2 -7.98 21.27 24.38
CA LYS A 2 -8.96 21.05 23.31
C LYS A 2 -9.08 22.32 22.47
N PRO A 3 -9.05 22.23 21.12
CA PRO A 3 -9.22 23.40 20.27
C PRO A 3 -10.64 23.98 20.39
N THR A 4 -10.73 25.31 20.35
CA THR A 4 -11.99 26.05 20.28
C THR A 4 -12.69 25.82 18.94
N PHE A 5 -14.00 26.12 18.86
CA PHE A 5 -14.75 26.02 17.60
C PHE A 5 -14.13 26.90 16.48
N GLY A 6 -13.67 28.11 16.83
CA GLY A 6 -13.02 29.01 15.88
C GLY A 6 -11.70 28.45 15.33
N GLU A 7 -10.92 27.75 16.16
CA GLU A 7 -9.70 27.06 15.73
C GLU A 7 -10.03 25.88 14.81
N ASN A 8 -11.07 25.11 15.12
CA ASN A 8 -11.55 24.02 14.26
C ASN A 8 -12.04 24.53 12.90
N LEU A 9 -12.81 25.62 12.87
CA LEU A 9 -13.26 26.22 11.61
C LEU A 9 -12.09 26.77 10.80
N ARG A 10 -11.12 27.40 11.46
CA ARG A 10 -9.88 27.88 10.81
C ARG A 10 -9.09 26.72 10.21
N PHE A 11 -8.97 25.60 10.93
CA PHE A 11 -8.33 24.39 10.44
C PHE A 11 -9.08 23.81 9.24
N PHE A 12 -10.40 23.68 9.33
CA PHE A 12 -11.24 23.22 8.22
C PHE A 12 -11.03 24.05 6.96
N VAL A 13 -11.12 25.38 7.05
CA VAL A 13 -10.98 26.26 5.88
C VAL A 13 -9.55 26.29 5.34
N ARG A 14 -8.53 26.45 6.20
CA ARG A 14 -7.14 26.61 5.75
C ARG A 14 -6.52 25.30 5.30
N TYR A 15 -6.68 24.25 6.10
CA TYR A 15 -6.03 22.97 5.86
C TYR A 15 -6.91 22.06 5.00
N GLN A 16 -8.11 21.73 5.46
CA GLN A 16 -8.92 20.69 4.82
C GLN A 16 -9.50 21.16 3.47
N VAL A 17 -10.08 22.36 3.41
CA VAL A 17 -10.59 22.93 2.16
C VAL A 17 -9.47 23.54 1.32
N GLY A 18 -8.67 24.43 1.90
CA GLY A 18 -7.62 25.15 1.17
C GLY A 18 -6.46 24.28 0.71
N PHE A 19 -5.80 23.61 1.65
CA PHE A 19 -4.57 22.86 1.37
C PHE A 19 -4.83 21.45 0.84
N MET A 20 -5.84 20.73 1.34
CA MET A 20 -6.13 19.39 0.84
C MET A 20 -6.96 19.47 -0.44
N TYR A 21 -8.13 20.10 -0.45
CA TYR A 21 -8.97 20.09 -1.65
C TYR A 21 -8.54 21.08 -2.74
N LEU A 22 -8.56 22.39 -2.47
CA LEU A 22 -8.35 23.42 -3.49
C LEU A 22 -6.96 23.35 -4.12
N ARG A 23 -5.93 22.97 -3.36
CA ARG A 23 -4.58 22.75 -3.91
C ARG A 23 -4.57 21.66 -4.99
N TYR A 24 -5.17 20.50 -4.74
CA TYR A 24 -5.25 19.42 -5.73
C TYR A 24 -6.16 19.77 -6.90
N PHE A 25 -7.26 20.47 -6.63
CA PHE A 25 -8.10 21.01 -7.70
C PHE A 25 -7.27 21.91 -8.64
N MET A 26 -6.46 22.82 -8.07
CA MET A 26 -5.59 23.69 -8.85
C MET A 26 -4.43 22.95 -9.52
N TRP A 27 -3.92 21.84 -8.98
CA TRP A 27 -2.95 20.99 -9.69
C TRP A 27 -3.47 20.54 -11.05
N ASN A 28 -4.76 20.21 -11.13
CA ASN A 28 -5.39 19.71 -12.35
C ASN A 28 -5.75 20.84 -13.34
N PHE A 29 -6.10 22.02 -12.84
CA PHE A 29 -6.68 23.08 -13.69
C PHE A 29 -5.84 24.36 -13.84
N ALA A 30 -4.74 24.49 -13.08
CA ALA A 30 -3.78 25.58 -13.21
C ALA A 30 -2.34 25.07 -13.42
N GLY A 31 -1.98 23.96 -12.78
CA GLY A 31 -0.67 23.32 -12.88
C GLY A 31 -0.06 23.01 -11.51
N ARG A 32 1.06 22.29 -11.51
CA ARG A 32 1.69 21.70 -10.31
C ARG A 32 3.10 22.24 -10.15
N GLN A 33 3.49 22.55 -8.92
CA GLN A 33 4.83 23.07 -8.62
C GLN A 33 5.89 21.96 -8.60
N SER A 34 5.56 20.81 -8.00
CA SER A 34 6.42 19.64 -7.87
C SER A 34 5.62 18.40 -7.47
N ASP A 35 6.19 17.23 -7.69
CA ASP A 35 5.66 15.95 -7.20
C ASP A 35 5.94 15.65 -5.71
N VAL A 36 6.82 16.43 -5.08
CA VAL A 36 7.19 16.29 -3.67
C VAL A 36 6.01 16.61 -2.75
N GLN A 37 5.71 15.66 -1.84
CA GLN A 37 4.63 15.81 -0.88
C GLN A 37 4.88 17.00 0.07
N ALA A 38 3.82 17.78 0.29
CA ALA A 38 3.75 18.76 1.37
C ALA A 38 2.82 18.28 2.49
N HIS A 39 3.12 18.69 3.72
CA HIS A 39 2.26 18.39 4.89
C HIS A 39 1.40 19.57 5.34
N TYR A 40 1.73 20.79 4.93
CA TYR A 40 1.03 22.00 5.28
C TYR A 40 1.26 23.07 4.20
N ARG A 41 0.40 24.09 4.20
CA ARG A 41 0.37 25.14 3.16
C ARG A 41 1.65 25.98 3.15
N GLU A 42 2.27 26.13 4.31
CA GLU A 42 3.46 26.95 4.53
C GLU A 42 4.73 26.27 3.95
N GLU A 43 4.69 24.99 3.56
CA GLU A 43 5.72 24.36 2.74
C GLU A 43 5.63 24.84 1.28
N ILE A 44 5.99 26.10 1.05
CA ILE A 44 5.84 26.77 -0.25
C ILE A 44 6.75 26.20 -1.35
N THR A 45 7.71 25.35 -1.03
CA THR A 45 8.65 24.73 -1.97
C THR A 45 8.28 23.31 -2.37
N LYS A 46 7.17 22.77 -1.84
CA LYS A 46 6.73 21.40 -2.07
C LYS A 46 5.25 21.38 -2.41
N GLY A 47 4.91 20.67 -3.47
CA GLY A 47 3.55 20.24 -3.76
C GLY A 47 2.53 21.38 -3.87
N GLN A 48 2.91 22.63 -4.08
CA GLN A 48 1.93 23.69 -4.31
C GLN A 48 1.41 23.64 -5.76
N TRP A 49 0.36 24.38 -6.06
CA TRP A 49 -0.07 24.57 -7.46
C TRP A 49 0.68 25.78 -8.07
N LEU A 50 0.97 25.67 -9.36
CA LEU A 50 1.73 26.65 -10.13
C LEU A 50 0.98 26.95 -11.42
N SER A 51 0.68 28.23 -11.70
CA SER A 51 -0.05 28.58 -12.92
C SER A 51 0.84 28.73 -14.15
N GLY A 52 2.07 29.19 -13.99
CA GLY A 52 2.89 29.74 -15.07
C GLY A 52 2.70 31.24 -15.30
N ILE A 53 1.79 31.89 -14.55
CA ILE A 53 1.56 33.33 -14.59
C ILE A 53 2.39 33.98 -13.49
N LYS A 54 3.50 34.63 -13.89
CA LYS A 54 4.54 35.12 -12.97
C LYS A 54 4.01 35.94 -11.79
N PRO A 55 3.16 36.97 -11.96
CA PRO A 55 2.65 37.74 -10.82
C PRO A 55 1.84 36.90 -9.80
N ILE A 56 1.06 35.93 -10.28
CA ILE A 56 0.22 35.06 -9.44
C ILE A 56 1.08 34.06 -8.67
N ASP A 57 2.10 33.52 -9.32
CA ASP A 57 2.97 32.52 -8.72
C ASP A 57 3.97 33.16 -7.75
N GLU A 58 4.57 34.29 -8.09
CA GLU A 58 5.55 34.98 -7.23
C GLU A 58 4.91 35.52 -5.95
N PHE A 59 3.65 35.97 -6.01
CA PHE A 59 2.91 36.39 -4.82
C PHE A 59 2.73 35.27 -3.79
N ARG A 60 2.61 34.02 -4.23
CA ARG A 60 2.32 32.86 -3.36
C ARG A 60 3.57 32.06 -2.99
N LEU A 61 4.48 31.89 -3.94
CA LEU A 61 5.59 30.93 -3.88
C LEU A 61 6.96 31.62 -3.87
N GLY A 62 6.99 32.95 -3.95
CA GLY A 62 8.23 33.71 -4.14
C GLY A 62 8.80 33.58 -5.55
N ARG A 63 10.00 34.15 -5.74
CA ARG A 63 10.66 34.28 -7.04
C ARG A 63 10.85 32.93 -7.75
N GLN A 64 10.16 32.76 -8.88
CA GLN A 64 10.21 31.52 -9.66
C GLN A 64 11.35 31.51 -10.70
N ASP A 65 11.92 32.67 -11.00
CA ASP A 65 13.03 32.87 -11.95
C ASP A 65 14.40 32.44 -11.38
N LYS A 66 14.52 32.43 -10.04
CA LYS A 66 15.78 32.15 -9.32
C LYS A 66 15.78 30.80 -8.59
N LEU A 67 15.01 29.83 -9.09
CA LEU A 67 14.95 28.51 -8.46
C LEU A 67 16.23 27.69 -8.75
N PRO A 68 16.76 26.96 -7.75
CA PRO A 68 17.79 25.94 -7.98
C PRO A 68 17.33 24.88 -8.98
N ALA A 69 18.27 24.31 -9.75
CA ALA A 69 18.00 23.30 -10.79
C ALA A 69 17.11 22.15 -10.28
N LYS A 70 17.35 21.65 -9.06
CA LYS A 70 16.54 20.58 -8.44
C LYS A 70 15.03 20.87 -8.41
N PHE A 71 14.63 22.12 -8.24
CA PHE A 71 13.21 22.51 -8.20
C PHE A 71 12.69 22.93 -9.58
N LYS A 72 13.56 23.52 -10.40
CA LYS A 72 13.22 23.99 -11.74
C LYS A 72 12.99 22.82 -12.71
N ASP A 73 13.83 21.80 -12.60
CA ASP A 73 13.86 20.63 -13.49
C ASP A 73 13.17 19.41 -12.84
N ASN A 74 12.28 19.66 -11.87
CA ASN A 74 11.42 18.60 -11.32
C ASN A 74 10.39 18.20 -12.40
N PRO A 75 10.30 16.92 -12.78
CA PRO A 75 9.36 16.49 -13.82
C PRO A 75 7.91 16.85 -13.49
N GLY A 76 7.47 16.76 -12.23
CA GLY A 76 6.11 17.13 -11.82
C GLY A 76 5.84 18.63 -11.72
N ARG A 77 6.62 19.47 -12.41
CA ARG A 77 6.46 20.92 -12.46
C ARG A 77 5.78 21.34 -13.77
N ASN A 78 4.47 21.53 -13.71
CA ASN A 78 3.60 21.66 -14.88
C ASN A 78 2.86 23.00 -14.84
N LYS A 79 2.70 23.68 -15.99
CA LYS A 79 2.06 25.01 -16.09
C LYS A 79 0.95 25.01 -17.15
N TYR A 80 -0.29 25.22 -16.74
CA TYR A 80 -1.44 25.26 -17.65
C TYR A 80 -2.00 26.67 -17.87
N TYR A 81 -1.37 27.70 -17.29
CA TYR A 81 -1.76 29.10 -17.41
C TYR A 81 -3.22 29.37 -17.02
N MET A 82 -3.78 28.53 -16.14
CA MET A 82 -5.19 28.53 -15.75
C MET A 82 -6.19 28.34 -16.92
N LEU A 83 -5.74 27.95 -18.11
CA LEU A 83 -6.62 27.78 -19.26
C LEU A 83 -7.73 26.75 -19.03
N PRO A 84 -7.46 25.55 -18.46
CA PRO A 84 -8.52 24.60 -18.13
C PRO A 84 -9.51 25.16 -17.11
N LEU A 85 -9.01 25.84 -16.07
CA LEU A 85 -9.83 26.47 -15.03
C LEU A 85 -10.78 27.51 -15.63
N LEU A 86 -10.25 28.44 -16.43
CA LEU A 86 -11.03 29.52 -17.04
C LEU A 86 -12.09 28.96 -17.99
N LEU A 87 -11.75 27.98 -18.82
CA LEU A 87 -12.70 27.35 -19.73
C LEU A 87 -13.81 26.62 -18.97
N GLY A 88 -13.48 25.93 -17.88
CA GLY A 88 -14.47 25.30 -17.00
C GLY A 88 -15.41 26.32 -16.35
N LEU A 89 -14.90 27.46 -15.89
CA LEU A 89 -15.75 28.53 -15.35
C LEU A 89 -16.70 29.12 -16.39
N VAL A 90 -16.22 29.31 -17.63
CA VAL A 90 -17.06 29.74 -18.76
C VAL A 90 -18.19 28.73 -19.00
N GLY A 91 -17.89 27.43 -18.99
CA GLY A 91 -18.89 26.39 -19.18
C GLY A 91 -19.89 26.26 -18.03
N ALA A 92 -19.44 26.41 -16.79
CA ALA A 92 -20.32 26.44 -15.63
C ALA A 92 -21.32 27.62 -15.72
N PHE A 93 -20.83 28.81 -16.08
CA PHE A 93 -21.68 29.98 -16.29
C PHE A 93 -22.64 29.79 -17.48
N PHE A 94 -22.15 29.24 -18.59
CA PHE A 94 -22.97 28.93 -19.76
C PHE A 94 -24.10 27.95 -19.43
N GLN A 95 -23.78 26.85 -18.74
CA GLN A 95 -24.78 25.87 -18.32
C GLN A 95 -25.81 26.50 -17.37
N TYR A 96 -25.36 27.29 -16.39
CA TYR A 96 -26.27 27.97 -15.46
C TYR A 96 -27.25 28.92 -16.16
N LYS A 97 -26.79 29.64 -17.17
CA LYS A 97 -27.65 30.55 -17.96
C LYS A 97 -28.64 29.80 -18.86
N ARG A 98 -28.26 28.64 -19.39
CA ARG A 98 -29.07 27.89 -20.36
C ARG A 98 -30.02 26.87 -19.72
N ASN A 99 -29.55 26.10 -18.74
CA ASN A 99 -30.37 25.17 -17.97
C ASN A 99 -29.90 25.07 -16.51
N ARG A 100 -30.64 25.73 -15.62
CA ARG A 100 -30.34 25.72 -14.18
C ARG A 100 -30.53 24.35 -13.52
N LYS A 101 -31.46 23.53 -14.01
CA LYS A 101 -31.72 22.20 -13.42
C LYS A 101 -30.52 21.29 -13.64
N ASP A 102 -30.06 21.19 -14.88
CA ASP A 102 -28.89 20.37 -15.24
C ASP A 102 -27.60 20.91 -14.60
N PHE A 103 -27.47 22.24 -14.51
CA PHE A 103 -26.36 22.86 -13.78
C PHE A 103 -26.30 22.36 -12.34
N TRP A 104 -27.42 22.32 -11.62
CA TRP A 104 -27.44 21.85 -10.24
C TRP A 104 -27.10 20.37 -10.12
N VAL A 105 -27.43 19.53 -11.11
CA VAL A 105 -27.00 18.12 -11.11
C VAL A 105 -25.47 18.02 -11.15
N VAL A 106 -24.82 18.74 -12.08
CA VAL A 106 -23.34 18.74 -12.19
C VAL A 106 -22.70 19.42 -10.97
N ALA A 107 -23.28 20.51 -10.48
CA ALA A 107 -22.80 21.23 -9.30
C ALA A 107 -22.89 20.38 -8.03
N LEU A 108 -23.98 19.65 -7.82
CA LEU A 108 -24.12 18.73 -6.69
C LEU A 108 -23.10 17.59 -6.81
N LEU A 109 -22.91 17.02 -8.00
CA LEU A 109 -21.86 16.03 -8.22
C LEU A 109 -20.48 16.59 -7.84
N PHE A 110 -20.15 17.80 -8.33
CA PHE A 110 -18.90 18.50 -8.02
C PHE A 110 -18.71 18.74 -6.51
N LEU A 111 -19.73 19.23 -5.82
CA LEU A 111 -19.67 19.54 -4.39
C LEU A 111 -19.62 18.28 -3.52
N LEU A 112 -20.43 17.27 -3.82
CA LEU A 112 -20.50 16.03 -3.05
C LEU A 112 -19.25 15.18 -3.21
N THR A 113 -18.66 15.15 -4.41
CA THR A 113 -17.42 14.40 -4.69
C THR A 113 -16.14 15.23 -4.47
N GLY A 114 -16.28 16.47 -4.00
CA GLY A 114 -15.19 17.38 -3.69
C GLY A 114 -15.25 17.79 -2.22
N LEU A 115 -15.92 18.90 -1.94
CA LEU A 115 -15.99 19.49 -0.60
C LEU A 115 -16.65 18.60 0.45
N ALA A 116 -17.69 17.82 0.11
CA ALA A 116 -18.31 16.93 1.09
C ALA A 116 -17.39 15.76 1.48
N ILE A 117 -16.57 15.25 0.54
CA ILE A 117 -15.55 14.24 0.84
C ILE A 117 -14.53 14.78 1.86
N VAL A 118 -14.20 16.07 1.82
CA VAL A 118 -13.30 16.69 2.81
C VAL A 118 -13.86 16.54 4.23
N VAL A 119 -15.16 16.80 4.40
CA VAL A 119 -15.84 16.66 5.69
C VAL A 119 -15.87 15.19 6.12
N TYR A 120 -16.22 14.29 5.20
CA TYR A 120 -16.31 12.85 5.49
C TYR A 120 -14.97 12.24 5.89
N LEU A 121 -13.91 12.53 5.13
CA LEU A 121 -12.58 11.98 5.41
C LEU A 121 -11.91 12.62 6.61
N ASN A 122 -12.36 13.81 7.02
CA ASN A 122 -11.83 14.61 8.13
C ASN A 122 -10.29 14.55 8.21
N GLN A 123 -9.64 14.86 7.08
CA GLN A 123 -8.21 14.61 6.92
C GLN A 123 -7.38 15.44 7.91
N TYR A 124 -6.39 14.79 8.51
CA TYR A 124 -5.44 15.39 9.44
C TYR A 124 -4.08 15.68 8.78
N PRO A 125 -3.22 16.53 9.38
CA PRO A 125 -1.85 16.80 8.92
C PRO A 125 -0.97 15.56 8.87
N PHE A 126 0.18 15.62 8.18
CA PHE A 126 1.14 14.51 8.12
C PHE A 126 0.57 13.20 7.55
N GLN A 127 -0.27 13.32 6.52
CA GLN A 127 -0.66 12.14 5.73
C GLN A 127 0.60 11.43 5.19
N PRO A 128 0.60 10.08 5.11
CA PRO A 128 1.76 9.32 4.63
C PRO A 128 2.02 9.50 3.12
N ARG A 129 1.06 10.05 2.39
CA ARG A 129 1.12 10.35 0.95
C ARG A 129 0.06 11.37 0.56
N GLU A 130 0.21 11.96 -0.62
CA GLU A 130 -0.83 12.81 -1.23
C GLU A 130 -2.11 11.99 -1.52
N ARG A 131 -3.28 12.64 -1.40
CA ARG A 131 -4.61 12.01 -1.54
C ARG A 131 -5.51 12.71 -2.55
N ASP A 132 -4.92 13.29 -3.59
CA ASP A 132 -5.62 13.91 -4.72
C ASP A 132 -6.67 12.99 -5.37
N TYR A 133 -6.36 11.69 -5.47
CA TYR A 133 -7.27 10.67 -6.01
C TYR A 133 -8.62 10.59 -5.29
N ALA A 134 -8.72 11.01 -4.02
CA ALA A 134 -9.99 11.02 -3.29
C ALA A 134 -11.01 12.00 -3.89
N TYR A 135 -10.55 12.98 -4.67
CA TYR A 135 -11.37 14.04 -5.25
C TYR A 135 -11.57 13.89 -6.76
N ALA A 136 -11.14 12.78 -7.36
CA ALA A 136 -11.22 12.54 -8.80
C ALA A 136 -12.64 12.74 -9.37
N GLY A 137 -13.68 12.39 -8.60
CA GLY A 137 -15.07 12.63 -9.00
C GLY A 137 -15.38 14.11 -9.25
N SER A 138 -14.86 15.00 -8.41
CA SER A 138 -15.05 16.45 -8.58
C SER A 138 -14.29 16.98 -9.79
N PHE A 139 -13.12 16.41 -10.09
CA PHE A 139 -12.32 16.80 -11.26
C PHE A 139 -13.04 16.39 -12.55
N TYR A 140 -13.66 15.21 -12.57
CA TYR A 140 -14.51 14.78 -13.68
C TYR A 140 -15.75 15.66 -13.84
N ALA A 141 -16.42 16.03 -12.74
CA ALA A 141 -17.54 16.97 -12.80
C ALA A 141 -17.12 18.33 -13.38
N PHE A 142 -15.94 18.85 -13.00
CA PHE A 142 -15.43 20.09 -13.56
C PHE A 142 -15.04 19.96 -15.04
N ALA A 143 -14.53 18.80 -15.48
CA ALA A 143 -14.23 18.53 -16.89
C ALA A 143 -15.47 18.58 -17.80
N ILE A 144 -16.65 18.22 -17.29
CA ILE A 144 -17.93 18.43 -18.01
C ILE A 144 -18.11 19.92 -18.32
N TRP A 145 -17.87 20.79 -17.34
CA TRP A 145 -17.92 22.23 -17.58
C TRP A 145 -16.84 22.71 -18.54
N ILE A 146 -15.63 22.14 -18.54
CA ILE A 146 -14.63 22.48 -19.56
C ILE A 146 -15.18 22.22 -20.97
N GLY A 147 -15.80 21.06 -21.21
CA GLY A 147 -16.44 20.73 -22.49
C GLY A 147 -17.58 21.69 -22.84
N LEU A 148 -18.45 21.99 -21.88
CA LEU A 148 -19.52 22.99 -22.05
C LEU A 148 -18.99 24.40 -22.26
N GLY A 149 -17.78 24.71 -21.78
CA GLY A 149 -17.09 25.97 -21.99
C GLY A 149 -16.76 26.19 -23.47
N VAL A 150 -16.32 25.13 -24.17
CA VAL A 150 -16.09 25.18 -25.62
C VAL A 150 -17.39 25.55 -26.34
N TRP A 151 -18.50 24.90 -25.99
CA TRP A 151 -19.81 25.23 -26.56
C TRP A 151 -20.21 26.67 -26.23
N GLY A 152 -20.04 27.12 -24.99
CA GLY A 152 -20.31 28.49 -24.59
C GLY A 152 -19.53 29.53 -25.40
N LEU A 153 -18.25 29.25 -25.70
CA LEU A 153 -17.43 30.11 -26.56
C LEU A 153 -17.89 30.11 -28.01
N VAL A 154 -18.28 28.95 -28.57
CA VAL A 154 -18.86 28.86 -29.93
C VAL A 154 -20.11 29.72 -30.04
N GLU A 155 -21.03 29.63 -29.07
CA GLU A 155 -22.28 30.42 -29.06
C GLU A 155 -22.00 31.92 -28.92
N ALA A 156 -20.97 32.30 -28.16
CA ALA A 156 -20.57 33.70 -28.03
C ALA A 156 -19.98 34.25 -29.35
N ILE A 157 -19.08 33.51 -29.99
CA ILE A 157 -18.38 33.93 -31.21
C ILE A 157 -19.31 33.88 -32.44
N LYS A 158 -20.29 32.97 -32.46
CA LYS A 158 -21.31 32.90 -33.51
C LYS A 158 -22.09 34.22 -33.67
N LYS A 159 -22.11 35.09 -32.66
CA LYS A 159 -22.73 36.42 -32.76
C LYS A 159 -21.99 37.36 -33.71
N ALA A 160 -20.69 37.13 -33.96
CA ALA A 160 -19.85 37.96 -34.82
C ALA A 160 -19.43 37.25 -36.12
N VAL A 161 -19.41 35.91 -36.14
CA VAL A 161 -18.89 35.10 -37.25
C VAL A 161 -19.85 33.93 -37.56
N PRO A 162 -20.03 33.52 -38.84
CA PRO A 162 -20.88 32.38 -39.17
C PRO A 162 -20.51 31.11 -38.40
N GLN A 163 -21.52 30.33 -37.97
CA GLN A 163 -21.33 29.10 -37.18
C GLN A 163 -20.36 28.10 -37.85
N LYS A 164 -20.41 27.98 -39.18
CA LYS A 164 -19.53 27.09 -39.96
C LYS A 164 -18.04 27.41 -39.79
N LEU A 165 -17.71 28.64 -39.40
CA LEU A 165 -16.34 29.09 -39.11
C LEU A 165 -16.09 29.15 -37.59
N ALA A 166 -17.05 29.64 -36.80
CA ALA A 166 -16.92 29.78 -35.36
C ALA A 166 -16.68 28.44 -34.66
N ALA A 167 -17.44 27.40 -35.02
CA ALA A 167 -17.32 26.08 -34.40
C ALA A 167 -15.92 25.46 -34.56
N PRO A 168 -15.38 25.25 -35.79
CA PRO A 168 -14.05 24.67 -35.95
C PRO A 168 -12.96 25.55 -35.34
N LEU A 169 -13.02 26.87 -35.52
CA LEU A 169 -12.01 27.80 -34.99
C LEU A 169 -11.88 27.71 -33.47
N VAL A 170 -13.01 27.76 -32.76
CA VAL A 170 -13.02 27.66 -31.29
C VAL A 170 -12.58 26.27 -30.85
N THR A 171 -13.03 25.20 -31.51
CA THR A 171 -12.60 23.85 -31.17
C THR A 171 -11.09 23.69 -31.32
N PHE A 172 -10.50 24.10 -32.45
CA PHE A 172 -9.05 24.03 -32.65
C PHE A 172 -8.27 24.91 -31.66
N ALA A 173 -8.77 26.11 -31.36
CA ALA A 173 -8.17 26.96 -30.33
C ALA A 173 -8.22 26.29 -28.96
N CYS A 174 -9.36 25.72 -28.56
CA CYS A 174 -9.52 25.05 -27.27
C CYS A 174 -8.76 23.72 -27.18
N LEU A 175 -8.45 23.04 -28.30
CA LEU A 175 -7.60 21.84 -28.31
C LEU A 175 -6.16 22.14 -27.88
N THR A 176 -5.71 23.39 -27.93
CA THR A 176 -4.41 23.78 -27.34
C THR A 176 -4.35 23.52 -25.84
N ILE A 177 -5.49 23.53 -25.13
CA ILE A 177 -5.55 23.30 -23.70
C ILE A 177 -5.16 21.85 -23.33
N PRO A 178 -5.85 20.80 -23.83
CA PRO A 178 -5.39 19.43 -23.61
C PRO A 178 -4.03 19.17 -24.26
N GLY A 179 -3.66 19.90 -25.33
CA GLY A 179 -2.32 19.84 -25.91
C GLY A 179 -1.21 20.28 -24.96
N ILE A 180 -1.37 21.42 -24.28
CA ILE A 180 -0.44 21.90 -23.24
C ILE A 180 -0.44 20.94 -22.05
N MET A 181 -1.61 20.47 -21.62
CA MET A 181 -1.68 19.48 -20.54
C MET A 181 -0.94 18.20 -20.91
N ALA A 182 -1.05 17.70 -22.14
CA ALA A 182 -0.30 16.53 -22.58
C ALA A 182 1.21 16.80 -22.61
N ALA A 183 1.64 17.94 -23.16
CA ALA A 183 3.06 18.30 -23.26
C ALA A 183 3.72 18.48 -21.88
N GLU A 184 3.03 19.14 -20.95
CA GLU A 184 3.53 19.43 -19.60
C GLU A 184 3.42 18.22 -18.65
N ASN A 185 2.69 17.16 -18.99
CA ASN A 185 2.55 15.97 -18.12
C ASN A 185 3.17 14.69 -18.73
N TRP A 186 3.78 14.76 -19.90
CA TRP A 186 4.21 13.53 -20.56
C TRP A 186 5.38 12.86 -19.81
N ASP A 187 6.33 13.66 -19.34
CA ASP A 187 7.53 13.21 -18.66
C ASP A 187 7.27 12.77 -17.21
N ASP A 188 6.36 13.43 -16.48
CA ASP A 188 6.02 13.05 -15.11
C ASP A 188 5.08 11.83 -15.02
N HIS A 189 4.32 11.55 -16.08
CA HIS A 189 3.50 10.35 -16.22
C HIS A 189 4.24 9.17 -16.84
N ASP A 190 5.43 9.38 -17.41
CA ASP A 190 6.27 8.26 -17.84
C ASP A 190 6.79 7.49 -16.60
N ARG A 191 6.39 6.22 -16.53
CA ARG A 191 6.79 5.29 -15.47
C ARG A 191 7.70 4.17 -15.98
N SER A 192 8.14 4.24 -17.24
CA SER A 192 8.99 3.23 -17.89
C SER A 192 10.26 2.90 -17.08
N GLY A 193 10.84 3.89 -16.40
CA GLY A 193 12.03 3.71 -15.55
C GLY A 193 11.78 3.30 -14.09
N ARG A 194 10.54 3.05 -13.66
CA ARG A 194 10.21 2.82 -12.24
C ARG A 194 10.21 1.33 -11.88
N TYR A 195 11.39 0.80 -11.57
CA TYR A 195 11.57 -0.63 -11.23
C TYR A 195 11.59 -0.94 -9.74
N THR A 196 11.60 0.06 -8.85
CA THR A 196 11.84 -0.15 -7.41
C THR A 196 10.92 -1.20 -6.78
N ALA A 197 9.61 -1.14 -7.03
CA ALA A 197 8.66 -2.11 -6.46
C ALA A 197 8.91 -3.53 -6.98
N ARG A 198 9.14 -3.66 -8.29
CA ARG A 198 9.42 -4.92 -8.97
C ARG A 198 10.75 -5.53 -8.53
N ASP A 199 11.81 -4.73 -8.46
CA ASP A 199 13.14 -5.18 -8.03
C ASP A 199 13.15 -5.54 -6.54
N PHE A 200 12.42 -4.79 -5.71
CA PHE A 200 12.21 -5.13 -4.30
C PHE A 200 11.51 -6.47 -4.15
N ALA A 201 10.45 -6.71 -4.91
CA ALA A 201 9.74 -7.99 -4.93
C ALA A 201 10.64 -9.16 -5.37
N ALA A 202 11.37 -8.98 -6.47
CA ALA A 202 12.31 -9.98 -6.96
C ALA A 202 13.39 -10.29 -5.91
N ASN A 203 13.89 -9.30 -5.18
CA ASN A 203 14.87 -9.51 -4.11
C ASN A 203 14.30 -10.32 -2.94
N TYR A 204 13.06 -10.07 -2.51
CA TYR A 204 12.39 -10.90 -1.49
C TYR A 204 12.29 -12.35 -1.94
N LEU A 205 11.68 -12.57 -3.10
CA LEU A 205 11.40 -13.90 -3.59
C LEU A 205 12.70 -14.68 -3.83
N ASN A 206 13.73 -14.05 -4.43
CA ASN A 206 15.03 -14.70 -4.66
C ASN A 206 15.81 -15.00 -3.38
N SER A 207 15.49 -14.32 -2.27
CA SER A 207 16.12 -14.58 -0.98
C SER A 207 15.45 -15.73 -0.21
N CYS A 208 14.26 -16.16 -0.62
CA CYS A 208 13.60 -17.34 -0.07
C CYS A 208 14.26 -18.63 -0.62
N ALA A 209 14.43 -19.64 0.21
CA ALA A 209 14.79 -20.98 -0.27
C ALA A 209 13.65 -21.60 -1.10
N LYS A 210 13.97 -22.67 -1.86
CA LYS A 210 13.03 -23.33 -2.77
C LYS A 210 11.78 -23.79 -2.01
N ASN A 211 10.60 -23.62 -2.61
CA ASN A 211 9.29 -23.96 -2.02
C ASN A 211 8.98 -23.22 -0.70
N GLY A 212 9.66 -22.10 -0.42
CA GLY A 212 9.45 -21.32 0.79
C GLY A 212 8.06 -20.70 0.90
N ILE A 213 7.69 -20.33 2.12
CA ILE A 213 6.51 -19.53 2.44
C ILE A 213 7.00 -18.18 2.94
N ILE A 214 6.51 -17.08 2.37
CA ILE A 214 6.79 -15.74 2.86
C ILE A 214 5.51 -15.05 3.32
N PHE A 215 5.48 -14.66 4.59
CA PHE A 215 4.41 -13.88 5.17
C PHE A 215 4.62 -12.39 4.89
N THR A 216 3.59 -11.75 4.34
CA THR A 216 3.49 -10.32 4.07
C THR A 216 2.35 -9.71 4.88
N ASN A 217 2.27 -8.39 4.95
CA ASN A 217 1.33 -7.71 5.84
C ASN A 217 0.30 -6.84 5.11
N GLY A 218 0.64 -6.26 3.97
CA GLY A 218 -0.17 -5.22 3.35
C GLY A 218 -0.09 -5.23 1.82
N ASP A 219 -0.58 -4.15 1.24
CA ASP A 219 -0.54 -3.91 -0.21
C ASP A 219 0.89 -3.68 -0.71
N ASN A 220 1.67 -2.87 0.01
CA ASN A 220 3.00 -2.41 -0.41
C ASN A 220 4.06 -3.51 -0.52
N ASP A 221 3.92 -4.62 0.20
CA ASP A 221 4.78 -5.80 0.11
C ASP A 221 4.13 -6.90 -0.72
N THR A 222 2.85 -7.21 -0.49
CA THR A 222 2.18 -8.33 -1.15
C THR A 222 2.01 -8.11 -2.66
N PHE A 223 1.51 -6.95 -3.09
CA PHE A 223 1.15 -6.75 -4.50
C PHE A 223 2.37 -6.75 -5.43
N PRO A 224 3.51 -6.13 -5.08
CA PRO A 224 4.72 -6.27 -5.88
C PRO A 224 5.20 -7.73 -5.98
N LEU A 225 5.09 -8.51 -4.90
CA LEU A 225 5.46 -9.93 -4.89
C LEU A 225 4.55 -10.74 -5.81
N TRP A 226 3.23 -10.56 -5.73
CA TRP A 226 2.30 -11.20 -6.66
C TRP A 226 2.54 -10.77 -8.09
N TYR A 227 2.72 -9.48 -8.38
CA TYR A 227 3.06 -9.02 -9.73
C TYR A 227 4.31 -9.74 -10.28
N ALA A 228 5.36 -9.84 -9.48
CA ALA A 228 6.61 -10.48 -9.90
C ALA A 228 6.42 -11.97 -10.23
N GLN A 229 5.48 -12.66 -9.56
CA GLN A 229 5.16 -14.06 -9.87
C GLN A 229 4.23 -14.19 -11.08
N GLU A 230 3.12 -13.43 -11.06
CA GLU A 230 2.03 -13.48 -12.04
C GLU A 230 2.44 -13.01 -13.44
N VAL A 231 3.24 -11.94 -13.50
CA VAL A 231 3.58 -11.26 -14.76
C VAL A 231 5.01 -11.56 -15.19
N GLU A 232 5.96 -11.52 -14.25
CA GLU A 232 7.39 -11.67 -14.58
C GLU A 232 7.89 -13.12 -14.41
N GLY A 233 7.06 -14.03 -13.87
CA GLY A 233 7.42 -15.44 -13.68
C GLY A 233 8.56 -15.68 -12.69
N ILE A 234 8.81 -14.74 -11.77
CA ILE A 234 9.95 -14.81 -10.84
C ILE A 234 9.56 -15.65 -9.62
N ARG A 235 10.27 -16.76 -9.40
CA ARG A 235 10.16 -17.58 -8.18
C ARG A 235 8.71 -17.97 -7.87
N THR A 236 8.05 -18.51 -8.88
CA THR A 236 6.70 -19.11 -8.81
C THR A 236 6.60 -20.30 -7.86
N ASP A 237 7.74 -20.82 -7.35
CA ASP A 237 7.82 -21.85 -6.32
C ASP A 237 7.58 -21.33 -4.90
N VAL A 238 7.72 -20.03 -4.65
CA VAL A 238 7.55 -19.43 -3.32
C VAL A 238 6.08 -19.11 -3.08
N ARG A 239 5.54 -19.48 -1.91
CA ARG A 239 4.17 -19.11 -1.54
C ARG A 239 4.13 -17.79 -0.78
N VAL A 240 3.48 -16.79 -1.35
CA VAL A 240 3.27 -15.49 -0.71
C VAL A 240 1.97 -15.50 0.08
N VAL A 241 2.03 -15.17 1.36
CA VAL A 241 0.88 -15.24 2.29
C VAL A 241 0.67 -13.90 2.99
N ASN A 242 -0.36 -13.17 2.57
CA ASN A 242 -0.78 -11.93 3.22
C ASN A 242 -1.54 -12.18 4.53
N LEU A 243 -0.92 -11.81 5.65
CA LEU A 243 -1.47 -11.94 7.01
C LEU A 243 -2.79 -11.17 7.20
N SER A 244 -2.99 -10.07 6.48
CA SER A 244 -4.22 -9.26 6.58
C SER A 244 -5.42 -9.94 5.90
N TYR A 245 -5.19 -10.89 5.00
CA TYR A 245 -6.27 -11.64 4.34
C TYR A 245 -6.60 -12.96 5.03
N LEU A 246 -5.78 -13.43 5.98
CA LEU A 246 -6.04 -14.66 6.75
C LEU A 246 -7.29 -14.62 7.66
N GLY A 247 -7.97 -13.47 7.74
CA GLY A 247 -9.29 -13.39 8.38
C GLY A 247 -10.44 -13.82 7.47
N ALA A 248 -10.20 -13.84 6.16
CA ALA A 248 -11.19 -14.17 5.16
C ALA A 248 -11.08 -15.64 4.75
N SER A 249 -12.15 -16.42 4.94
CA SER A 249 -12.15 -17.86 4.65
C SER A 249 -11.85 -18.17 3.19
N TRP A 250 -12.32 -17.34 2.25
CA TRP A 250 -12.01 -17.51 0.83
C TRP A 250 -10.51 -17.47 0.53
N TYR A 251 -9.75 -16.67 1.29
CA TYR A 251 -8.31 -16.55 1.10
C TYR A 251 -7.57 -17.76 1.68
N ILE A 252 -8.02 -18.26 2.84
CA ILE A 252 -7.50 -19.49 3.44
C ILE A 252 -7.73 -20.67 2.48
N GLU A 253 -8.96 -20.82 1.95
CA GLU A 253 -9.29 -21.87 0.98
C GLU A 253 -8.47 -21.76 -0.32
N GLN A 254 -8.04 -20.55 -0.70
CA GLN A 254 -7.12 -20.34 -1.82
C GLN A 254 -5.70 -20.83 -1.50
N LEU A 255 -5.24 -20.71 -0.25
CA LEU A 255 -3.93 -21.20 0.20
C LEU A 255 -3.81 -22.72 0.15
N GLU A 256 -4.93 -23.44 0.34
CA GLU A 256 -5.02 -24.89 0.26
C GLU A 256 -5.03 -25.44 -1.19
N ARG A 257 -4.78 -24.59 -2.19
CA ARG A 257 -4.60 -24.97 -3.59
C ARG A 257 -3.19 -24.67 -4.06
N ASP A 258 -2.66 -25.53 -4.93
CA ASP A 258 -1.41 -25.26 -5.65
C ASP A 258 -1.54 -23.94 -6.41
N ALA A 259 -0.47 -23.16 -6.45
CA ALA A 259 -0.41 -21.93 -7.25
C ALA A 259 0.92 -21.90 -8.00
N TYR A 260 0.86 -21.95 -9.32
CA TYR A 260 2.03 -22.11 -10.19
C TYR A 260 2.83 -23.35 -9.78
N ASP A 261 4.12 -23.18 -9.48
CA ASP A 261 5.03 -24.23 -9.02
C ASP A 261 5.02 -24.38 -7.49
N ALA A 262 4.34 -23.49 -6.77
CA ALA A 262 4.27 -23.53 -5.32
C ALA A 262 3.16 -24.52 -4.87
N PRO A 263 3.51 -25.59 -4.12
CA PRO A 263 2.52 -26.50 -3.60
C PRO A 263 1.60 -25.79 -2.60
N ARG A 264 0.40 -26.32 -2.45
CA ARG A 264 -0.59 -25.87 -1.47
C ARG A 264 0.00 -25.77 -0.06
N VAL A 265 -0.62 -24.91 0.74
CA VAL A 265 -0.36 -24.83 2.17
C VAL A 265 -1.37 -25.72 2.86
N ASP A 266 -0.91 -26.83 3.42
CA ASP A 266 -1.78 -27.71 4.20
C ASP A 266 -2.10 -27.09 5.57
N LEU A 267 -3.31 -27.34 6.05
CA LEU A 267 -3.79 -26.97 7.39
C LEU A 267 -4.35 -28.19 8.10
N ILE A 268 -4.39 -28.13 9.43
CA ILE A 268 -5.09 -29.05 10.32
C ILE A 268 -6.58 -28.72 10.33
N HIS A 269 -6.93 -27.44 10.41
CA HIS A 269 -8.32 -26.99 10.36
C HIS A 269 -8.90 -27.14 8.95
N THR A 270 -10.00 -27.86 8.83
CA THR A 270 -10.80 -27.95 7.60
C THR A 270 -11.66 -26.70 7.40
N PRO A 271 -12.16 -26.42 6.17
CA PRO A 271 -12.92 -25.19 5.88
C PRO A 271 -14.12 -24.91 6.80
N ASP A 272 -14.84 -25.93 7.24
CA ASP A 272 -15.95 -25.79 8.19
C ASP A 272 -15.50 -25.21 9.55
N LYS A 273 -14.23 -25.39 9.93
CA LYS A 273 -13.68 -24.96 11.21
C LYS A 273 -13.31 -23.49 11.28
N TYR A 274 -13.04 -22.85 10.13
CA TYR A 274 -12.57 -21.45 10.06
C TYR A 274 -13.45 -20.52 9.22
N ARG A 275 -14.52 -21.01 8.57
CA ARG A 275 -15.53 -20.16 7.90
C ARG A 275 -16.19 -19.18 8.88
N GLN A 276 -16.79 -18.11 8.34
CA GLN A 276 -17.33 -16.99 9.12
C GLN A 276 -18.24 -17.46 10.27
N GLY A 277 -18.06 -16.93 11.48
CA GLY A 277 -18.80 -17.31 12.68
C GLY A 277 -18.14 -18.42 13.50
N ASN A 278 -17.16 -19.14 12.93
CA ASN A 278 -16.41 -20.18 13.63
C ASN A 278 -14.99 -19.71 13.94
N ARG A 279 -14.58 -19.86 15.20
CA ARG A 279 -13.19 -19.64 15.65
C ARG A 279 -12.63 -18.27 15.26
N ASP A 280 -13.50 -17.25 15.21
CA ASP A 280 -13.09 -15.87 14.94
C ASP A 280 -12.18 -15.33 16.05
N VAL A 281 -12.44 -15.78 17.29
CA VAL A 281 -11.63 -15.52 18.49
C VAL A 281 -11.44 -16.84 19.25
N ILE A 282 -10.19 -17.11 19.66
CA ILE A 282 -9.81 -18.23 20.53
C ILE A 282 -9.20 -17.65 21.79
N TYR A 283 -9.70 -18.01 22.97
CA TYR A 283 -9.12 -17.53 24.22
C TYR A 283 -7.84 -18.29 24.57
N VAL A 284 -6.89 -17.64 25.24
CA VAL A 284 -5.68 -18.29 25.74
C VAL A 284 -5.74 -18.29 27.26
N ILE A 285 -5.99 -19.47 27.83
CA ILE A 285 -6.25 -19.66 29.25
C ILE A 285 -5.17 -20.57 29.80
N ASP A 286 -4.17 -19.95 30.42
CA ASP A 286 -2.93 -20.60 30.82
C ASP A 286 -3.09 -21.48 32.07
N ARG A 287 -3.58 -22.69 31.86
CA ARG A 287 -3.82 -23.70 32.92
C ARG A 287 -2.70 -24.74 32.96
N LEU A 288 -2.09 -25.02 31.83
CA LEU A 288 -0.93 -25.88 31.71
C LEU A 288 0.32 -25.01 31.80
N GLN A 289 0.93 -24.97 32.98
CA GLN A 289 2.17 -24.25 33.28
C GLN A 289 3.41 -24.97 32.71
N ARG A 290 3.31 -25.44 31.46
CA ARG A 290 4.39 -26.12 30.72
C ARG A 290 4.23 -25.91 29.22
N PRO A 291 5.32 -25.90 28.43
CA PRO A 291 5.24 -25.89 26.98
C PRO A 291 4.47 -27.10 26.44
N VAL A 292 3.60 -26.89 25.45
CA VAL A 292 2.84 -27.94 24.75
C VAL A 292 3.27 -27.98 23.28
N ASN A 293 3.25 -29.17 22.68
CA ASN A 293 3.51 -29.31 21.25
C ASN A 293 2.48 -28.49 20.46
N LEU A 294 2.95 -27.60 19.59
CA LEU A 294 2.08 -26.72 18.82
C LEU A 294 1.04 -27.50 18.00
N LYS A 295 1.41 -28.65 17.45
CA LYS A 295 0.50 -29.47 16.65
C LYS A 295 -0.66 -30.01 17.48
N GLU A 296 -0.38 -30.56 18.66
CA GLU A 296 -1.39 -31.03 19.60
C GLU A 296 -2.31 -29.89 20.06
N ALA A 297 -1.76 -28.70 20.27
CA ALA A 297 -2.54 -27.52 20.65
C ALA A 297 -3.49 -27.06 19.54
N ILE A 298 -3.08 -27.12 18.27
CA ILE A 298 -3.94 -26.79 17.13
C ILE A 298 -4.99 -27.87 16.89
N GLU A 299 -4.64 -29.16 17.02
CA GLU A 299 -5.59 -30.28 16.96
C GLU A 299 -6.64 -30.20 18.09
N PHE A 300 -6.24 -29.75 19.28
CA PHE A 300 -7.15 -29.48 20.39
C PHE A 300 -8.21 -28.44 20.03
N VAL A 301 -7.81 -27.33 19.40
CA VAL A 301 -8.73 -26.27 18.94
C VAL A 301 -9.57 -26.73 17.76
N ALA A 302 -9.02 -27.56 16.87
CA ALA A 302 -9.76 -28.10 15.72
C ALA A 302 -10.86 -29.10 16.14
N SER A 303 -10.74 -29.72 17.33
CA SER A 303 -11.66 -30.74 17.82
C SER A 303 -13.04 -30.19 18.18
N ASP A 304 -14.09 -30.94 17.84
CA ASP A 304 -15.47 -30.65 18.28
C ASP A 304 -15.86 -31.36 19.58
N LYS A 305 -14.92 -32.07 20.19
CA LYS A 305 -15.14 -32.81 21.43
C LYS A 305 -15.51 -31.85 22.58
N PRO A 306 -16.54 -32.15 23.39
CA PRO A 306 -16.91 -31.28 24.51
C PRO A 306 -15.76 -31.05 25.51
N GLU A 307 -14.86 -32.02 25.67
CA GLU A 307 -13.73 -31.93 26.59
C GLU A 307 -12.73 -30.84 26.20
N THR A 308 -12.62 -30.51 24.91
CA THR A 308 -11.71 -29.46 24.44
C THR A 308 -12.31 -28.05 24.56
N LYS A 309 -13.61 -27.95 24.85
CA LYS A 309 -14.35 -26.68 24.92
C LYS A 309 -14.84 -26.33 26.33
N LYS A 310 -14.85 -27.30 27.24
CA LYS A 310 -15.29 -27.11 28.63
C LYS A 310 -14.21 -26.43 29.48
N LEU A 311 -14.62 -25.40 30.21
CA LEU A 311 -13.81 -24.73 31.22
C LEU A 311 -14.48 -24.87 32.60
N PRO A 312 -13.71 -25.11 33.67
CA PRO A 312 -14.23 -25.03 35.02
C PRO A 312 -14.92 -23.67 35.25
N ASN A 313 -16.12 -23.69 35.81
CA ASN A 313 -16.94 -22.50 36.11
C ASN A 313 -17.57 -21.77 34.91
N TYR A 314 -17.53 -22.35 33.71
CA TYR A 314 -18.25 -21.84 32.54
C TYR A 314 -19.22 -22.90 32.01
N ASN A 315 -20.49 -22.54 31.87
CA ASN A 315 -21.52 -23.41 31.31
C ASN A 315 -21.50 -23.44 29.77
N GLU A 316 -20.93 -22.41 29.14
CA GLU A 316 -20.81 -22.31 27.70
C GLU A 316 -19.55 -23.02 27.18
N SER A 317 -19.64 -23.55 25.95
CA SER A 317 -18.48 -24.10 25.26
C SER A 317 -17.62 -22.97 24.71
N ILE A 318 -16.36 -22.92 25.13
CA ILE A 318 -15.44 -21.85 24.78
C ILE A 318 -14.25 -22.43 24.02
N GLU A 319 -14.03 -21.94 22.81
CA GLU A 319 -12.84 -22.24 22.03
C GLU A 319 -11.62 -21.61 22.71
N HIS A 320 -10.66 -22.43 23.15
CA HIS A 320 -9.51 -21.94 23.91
C HIS A 320 -8.24 -22.76 23.69
N LEU A 321 -7.10 -22.17 24.03
CA LEU A 321 -5.82 -22.84 24.21
C LEU A 321 -5.51 -22.97 25.71
N PRO A 322 -5.04 -24.14 26.19
CA PRO A 322 -4.82 -24.40 27.61
C PRO A 322 -3.47 -23.89 28.15
N THR A 323 -2.61 -23.31 27.30
CA THR A 323 -1.31 -22.75 27.68
C THR A 323 -0.96 -21.56 26.79
N LYS A 324 -0.03 -20.72 27.27
CA LYS A 324 0.62 -19.68 26.45
C LYS A 324 1.94 -20.13 25.81
N SER A 325 2.51 -21.25 26.26
CA SER A 325 3.84 -21.69 25.87
C SER A 325 3.77 -22.90 24.96
N PHE A 326 4.42 -22.81 23.81
CA PHE A 326 4.39 -23.84 22.79
C PHE A 326 5.79 -24.19 22.31
N PHE A 327 5.95 -25.40 21.82
CA PHE A 327 7.15 -25.81 21.10
C PHE A 327 6.82 -26.52 19.81
N ILE A 328 7.68 -26.37 18.81
CA ILE A 328 7.63 -27.15 17.58
C ILE A 328 8.75 -28.19 17.67
N PRO A 329 8.41 -29.50 17.72
CA PRO A 329 9.42 -30.54 17.72
C PRO A 329 10.22 -30.47 16.42
N HIS A 330 11.47 -30.90 16.47
CA HIS A 330 12.32 -30.95 15.30
C HIS A 330 12.96 -32.32 15.19
N ASP A 331 12.96 -32.88 13.99
CA ASP A 331 13.73 -34.07 13.68
C ASP A 331 15.06 -33.62 13.06
N SER A 332 16.16 -33.92 13.76
CA SER A 332 17.51 -33.58 13.30
C SER A 332 17.82 -34.20 11.93
N ALA A 333 17.30 -35.38 11.60
CA ALA A 333 17.48 -36.01 10.29
C ALA A 333 16.73 -35.23 9.19
N GLN A 334 15.47 -34.87 9.45
CA GLN A 334 14.63 -34.12 8.53
C GLN A 334 15.19 -32.71 8.25
N ILE A 335 15.75 -32.03 9.26
CA ILE A 335 16.35 -30.70 9.09
C ILE A 335 17.64 -30.75 8.27
N ILE A 336 18.42 -31.82 8.40
CA ILE A 336 19.62 -32.02 7.58
C ILE A 336 19.21 -32.31 6.12
N GLU A 337 18.24 -33.20 5.91
CA GLU A 337 17.78 -33.60 4.57
C GLU A 337 17.15 -32.44 3.80
N SER A 338 16.37 -31.60 4.49
CA SER A 338 15.76 -30.40 3.91
C SER A 338 16.77 -29.32 3.53
N GLY A 339 18.04 -29.46 3.92
CA GLY A 339 19.10 -28.49 3.62
C GLY A 339 18.94 -27.17 4.37
N PHE A 340 18.07 -27.11 5.38
CA PHE A 340 17.83 -25.89 6.16
C PHE A 340 19.00 -25.54 7.07
N VAL A 341 19.84 -26.49 7.45
CA VAL A 341 20.97 -26.22 8.34
C VAL A 341 22.22 -26.90 7.79
N ARG A 342 23.36 -26.20 7.85
CA ARG A 342 24.64 -26.75 7.39
C ARG A 342 24.96 -28.02 8.18
N GLU A 343 25.46 -29.03 7.47
CA GLU A 343 25.91 -30.29 8.05
C GLU A 343 26.83 -30.04 9.26
N GLY A 344 26.52 -30.67 10.40
CA GLY A 344 27.23 -30.48 11.67
C GLY A 344 26.64 -29.43 12.64
N LEU A 345 25.76 -28.54 12.19
CA LEU A 345 25.05 -27.58 13.06
C LEU A 345 23.69 -28.08 13.56
N ALA A 346 23.11 -29.10 12.91
CA ALA A 346 21.79 -29.63 13.25
C ALA A 346 21.71 -30.17 14.68
N LYS A 347 22.79 -30.76 15.20
CA LYS A 347 22.89 -31.29 16.58
C LYS A 347 22.82 -30.21 17.68
N TYR A 348 22.94 -28.93 17.31
CA TYR A 348 22.84 -27.80 18.24
C TYR A 348 21.49 -27.10 18.15
N LEU A 349 20.57 -27.59 17.33
CA LEU A 349 19.22 -27.05 17.26
C LEU A 349 18.47 -27.53 18.49
N ALA A 350 18.00 -26.59 19.30
CA ALA A 350 17.01 -26.88 20.33
C ALA A 350 15.61 -26.87 19.69
N PRO A 351 14.62 -27.57 20.27
CA PRO A 351 13.22 -27.33 19.95
C PRO A 351 12.90 -25.84 19.97
N VAL A 352 12.08 -25.44 19.01
CA VAL A 352 11.69 -24.05 18.85
C VAL A 352 10.56 -23.78 19.83
N GLU A 353 10.91 -23.15 20.95
CA GLU A 353 9.96 -22.75 21.99
C GLU A 353 9.57 -21.28 21.83
N PHE A 354 8.30 -20.97 22.02
CA PHE A 354 7.80 -19.60 22.00
C PHE A 354 6.59 -19.43 22.92
N THR A 355 6.40 -18.21 23.40
CA THR A 355 5.28 -17.84 24.27
C THR A 355 4.41 -16.78 23.59
N ILE A 356 3.11 -16.98 23.65
CA ILE A 356 2.12 -16.02 23.15
C ILE A 356 1.77 -15.02 24.26
N ASN A 357 2.11 -13.76 24.04
CA ASN A 357 1.82 -12.66 24.98
C ASN A 357 0.44 -12.04 24.74
N SER A 358 -0.60 -12.87 24.67
CA SER A 358 -1.99 -12.45 24.52
C SER A 358 -2.93 -13.40 25.28
N ASN A 359 -4.09 -12.89 25.69
CA ASN A 359 -5.16 -13.69 26.29
C ASN A 359 -6.18 -14.18 25.26
N TYR A 360 -6.01 -13.81 23.99
CA TYR A 360 -6.83 -14.29 22.88
C TYR A 360 -6.04 -14.26 21.57
N LEU A 361 -6.50 -15.06 20.61
CA LEU A 361 -6.02 -15.13 19.24
C LEU A 361 -7.20 -14.84 18.31
N THR A 362 -6.98 -14.04 17.28
CA THR A 362 -7.96 -13.95 16.19
C THR A 362 -7.73 -15.05 15.17
N LYS A 363 -8.68 -15.27 14.27
CA LYS A 363 -8.54 -16.24 13.16
C LYS A 363 -7.22 -16.13 12.40
N ASN A 364 -6.76 -14.92 12.09
CA ASN A 364 -5.49 -14.72 11.39
C ASN A 364 -4.32 -15.34 12.16
N HIS A 365 -4.34 -15.26 13.49
CA HIS A 365 -3.31 -15.86 14.35
C HIS A 365 -3.42 -17.38 14.36
N LEU A 366 -4.64 -17.91 14.49
CA LEU A 366 -4.91 -19.35 14.50
C LEU A 366 -4.36 -20.00 13.22
N ILE A 367 -4.63 -19.41 12.06
CA ILE A 367 -4.19 -19.97 10.77
C ILE A 367 -2.67 -19.91 10.62
N VAL A 368 -1.98 -18.87 11.09
CA VAL A 368 -0.51 -18.84 11.08
C VAL A 368 0.05 -19.97 11.94
N LEU A 369 -0.48 -20.17 13.14
CA LEU A 369 -0.04 -21.25 14.02
C LEU A 369 -0.35 -22.63 13.45
N ASP A 370 -1.50 -22.79 12.81
CA ASP A 370 -1.89 -24.01 12.10
C ASP A 370 -0.91 -24.31 10.95
N MET A 371 -0.62 -23.33 10.10
CA MET A 371 0.37 -23.47 9.04
C MET A 371 1.73 -23.94 9.58
N LEU A 372 2.18 -23.38 10.71
CA LEU A 372 3.45 -23.79 11.35
C LEU A 372 3.35 -25.20 11.94
N ALA A 373 2.24 -25.52 12.59
CA ALA A 373 1.95 -26.83 13.15
C ALA A 373 1.94 -27.93 12.09
N GLN A 374 1.35 -27.66 10.93
CA GLN A 374 1.24 -28.62 9.83
C GLN A 374 2.52 -28.70 9.00
N ASN A 375 3.25 -27.58 8.87
CA ASN A 375 4.49 -27.51 8.08
C ASN A 375 5.59 -28.43 8.62
N GLN A 376 5.75 -28.58 9.94
CA GLN A 376 6.74 -29.50 10.56
C GLN A 376 8.12 -29.47 9.87
N TRP A 377 8.68 -28.27 9.66
CA TRP A 377 9.98 -28.08 8.99
C TRP A 377 10.07 -28.67 7.57
N LYS A 378 8.96 -28.80 6.83
CA LYS A 378 8.98 -29.22 5.42
C LYS A 378 9.33 -28.07 4.47
N ARG A 379 8.86 -26.86 4.78
CA ARG A 379 9.07 -25.65 3.98
C ARG A 379 9.72 -24.55 4.83
N PRO A 380 10.67 -23.77 4.26
CA PRO A 380 11.23 -22.63 4.97
C PRO A 380 10.20 -21.51 5.07
N VAL A 381 10.13 -20.85 6.22
CA VAL A 381 9.18 -19.77 6.50
C VAL A 381 9.92 -18.44 6.67
N TYR A 382 9.44 -17.41 5.98
CA TYR A 382 10.01 -16.07 5.94
C TYR A 382 8.96 -15.03 6.31
N TYR A 383 9.42 -13.86 6.75
CA TYR A 383 8.57 -12.69 6.98
C TYR A 383 9.15 -11.50 6.23
N ALA A 384 8.28 -10.72 5.59
CA ALA A 384 8.65 -9.43 5.03
C ALA A 384 8.99 -8.44 6.17
N ILE A 385 9.90 -7.49 5.90
CA ILE A 385 10.35 -6.52 6.91
C ILE A 385 9.22 -5.61 7.43
N THR A 386 8.16 -5.49 6.65
CA THR A 386 6.93 -4.73 6.90
C THR A 386 5.98 -5.42 7.88
N VAL A 387 6.25 -6.67 8.26
CA VAL A 387 5.49 -7.39 9.29
C VAL A 387 5.93 -6.87 10.66
N SER A 388 5.00 -6.29 11.42
CA SER A 388 5.29 -5.78 12.77
C SER A 388 5.61 -6.93 13.73
N SER A 389 6.40 -6.65 14.77
CA SER A 389 6.78 -7.65 15.77
C SER A 389 5.58 -8.27 16.49
N GLU A 390 4.49 -7.53 16.64
CA GLU A 390 3.23 -8.04 17.19
C GLU A 390 2.64 -9.14 16.31
N LYS A 391 2.72 -8.99 14.99
CA LYS A 391 2.29 -9.98 14.00
C LYS A 391 3.25 -11.17 13.85
N LEU A 392 4.38 -11.15 14.57
CA LEU A 392 5.28 -12.30 14.68
C LEU A 392 4.90 -13.22 15.86
N PHE A 393 3.91 -12.89 16.69
CA PHE A 393 3.29 -13.79 17.68
C PHE A 393 4.27 -14.53 18.62
N GLY A 394 5.31 -13.84 19.09
CA GLY A 394 6.36 -14.44 19.93
C GLY A 394 7.42 -15.24 19.15
N LEU A 395 7.17 -15.55 17.88
CA LEU A 395 8.09 -16.22 16.95
C LEU A 395 9.31 -15.35 16.59
N ARG A 396 9.36 -14.09 17.05
CA ARG A 396 10.55 -13.24 16.91
C ARG A 396 11.80 -13.90 17.52
N GLN A 397 11.64 -14.69 18.58
CA GLN A 397 12.74 -15.42 19.21
C GLN A 397 13.30 -16.55 18.34
N LEU A 398 12.49 -17.04 17.39
CA LEU A 398 12.87 -18.06 16.40
C LEU A 398 13.65 -17.48 15.22
N LEU A 399 13.79 -16.15 15.20
CA LEU A 399 14.64 -15.40 14.31
C LEU A 399 15.87 -14.95 15.11
N PRO A 400 16.88 -15.81 15.39
CA PRO A 400 18.11 -15.35 16.03
C PRO A 400 18.81 -14.41 15.05
N GLY A 401 18.50 -13.12 15.19
CA GLY A 401 18.89 -12.08 14.24
C GLY A 401 17.69 -11.30 13.71
N ALA A 402 17.21 -10.34 14.49
CA ALA A 402 16.87 -9.02 13.93
C ALA A 402 18.15 -8.30 13.44
N ARG A 403 18.98 -9.01 12.67
CA ARG A 403 19.94 -8.51 11.70
C ARG A 403 19.32 -8.81 10.34
N PRO A 404 19.50 -7.97 9.31
CA PRO A 404 18.76 -8.05 8.05
C PRO A 404 19.28 -9.17 7.14
N ASN A 405 19.26 -10.40 7.64
CA ASN A 405 19.42 -11.60 6.86
C ASN A 405 18.15 -12.41 7.04
N LEU A 406 17.39 -12.54 5.95
CA LEU A 406 16.38 -13.57 5.81
C LEU A 406 16.94 -14.90 6.35
N LEU A 407 16.16 -15.64 7.13
CA LEU A 407 16.48 -17.01 7.50
C LEU A 407 16.33 -17.93 6.27
N GLY A 408 17.24 -17.76 5.32
CA GLY A 408 17.62 -18.77 4.36
C GLY A 408 19.06 -19.11 4.69
N PHE A 409 19.28 -20.22 5.38
CA PHE A 409 20.62 -20.75 5.49
C PHE A 409 21.15 -20.98 4.07
N ALA A 410 22.30 -20.38 3.80
CA ALA A 410 22.88 -20.27 2.47
C ALA A 410 23.11 -21.65 1.82
N GLY A 411 22.22 -22.02 0.89
CA GLY A 411 22.58 -22.90 -0.22
C GLY A 411 23.63 -22.21 -1.10
N LYS A 412 24.56 -23.01 -1.66
CA LYS A 412 25.70 -22.57 -2.50
C LYS A 412 25.35 -21.35 -3.38
N ARG A 413 26.13 -20.26 -3.22
CA ARG A 413 26.12 -19.09 -4.13
C ARG A 413 26.26 -19.57 -5.59
N ARG A 414 25.16 -19.66 -6.33
CA ARG A 414 25.20 -19.70 -7.80
C ARG A 414 25.22 -18.27 -8.31
N LYS A 415 26.32 -17.89 -8.98
CA LYS A 415 26.43 -16.63 -9.71
C LYS A 415 25.51 -16.70 -10.94
N HIS A 416 24.23 -16.40 -10.78
CA HIS A 416 23.43 -15.98 -11.94
C HIS A 416 23.57 -14.48 -12.09
N ARG A 417 24.34 -14.07 -13.11
CA ARG A 417 24.29 -12.71 -13.66
C ARG A 417 22.96 -12.58 -14.39
N CYS A 418 22.04 -11.74 -13.91
CA CYS A 418 20.99 -11.21 -14.75
C CYS A 418 21.65 -10.26 -15.78
N PRO A 419 21.61 -10.54 -17.09
CA PRO A 419 22.14 -9.62 -18.07
C PRO A 419 21.14 -8.48 -18.28
N GLY A 420 21.57 -7.23 -18.12
CA GLY A 420 20.91 -6.10 -18.78
C GLY A 420 20.45 -4.93 -17.92
N SER A 421 20.50 -4.98 -16.59
CA SER A 421 20.05 -3.83 -15.78
C SER A 421 21.22 -3.01 -15.26
N ARG A 422 21.06 -1.67 -15.23
CA ARG A 422 21.94 -0.71 -14.53
C ARG A 422 21.90 -0.90 -12.98
N HIS A 423 21.69 -2.13 -12.50
CA HIS A 423 21.53 -2.51 -11.10
C HIS A 423 22.80 -2.29 -10.26
N ASP A 424 23.99 -2.33 -10.86
CA ASP A 424 25.24 -2.16 -10.11
C ASP A 424 25.31 -0.79 -9.42
N ARG A 425 24.72 0.27 -9.99
CA ARG A 425 24.71 1.60 -9.36
C ARG A 425 23.73 1.73 -8.18
N HIS A 426 22.58 1.06 -8.22
CA HIS A 426 21.62 1.13 -7.11
C HIS A 426 22.02 0.19 -5.97
N ARG A 427 22.53 -1.01 -6.31
CA ARG A 427 23.11 -1.95 -5.36
C ARG A 427 24.31 -1.34 -4.64
N ASN A 428 25.22 -0.68 -5.37
CA ASN A 428 26.38 -0.03 -4.76
C ASN A 428 26.00 1.19 -3.93
N ASN A 429 24.99 1.98 -4.29
CA ASN A 429 24.58 3.14 -3.49
C ASN A 429 23.88 2.76 -2.18
N VAL A 430 23.07 1.69 -2.17
CA VAL A 430 22.44 1.18 -0.95
C VAL A 430 23.49 0.48 -0.08
N GLN A 431 24.39 -0.32 -0.68
CA GLN A 431 25.48 -0.99 0.02
C GLN A 431 26.53 -0.01 0.57
N GLN A 432 26.94 1.03 -0.18
CA GLN A 432 27.90 2.04 0.28
C GLN A 432 27.32 2.92 1.40
N ARG A 433 26.03 3.27 1.35
CA ARG A 433 25.37 3.96 2.47
C ARG A 433 25.25 3.06 3.70
N TYR A 434 25.15 1.75 3.51
CA TYR A 434 25.16 0.76 4.59
C TYR A 434 26.55 0.59 5.21
N GLU A 435 27.60 0.54 4.39
CA GLU A 435 29.00 0.43 4.82
C GLU A 435 29.49 1.70 5.52
N GLN A 436 29.05 2.90 5.08
CA GLN A 436 29.36 4.16 5.76
C GLN A 436 28.74 4.29 7.15
N VAL A 437 27.60 3.64 7.41
CA VAL A 437 26.93 3.66 8.73
C VAL A 437 27.51 2.58 9.66
N CYS A 438 28.02 1.47 9.13
CA CYS A 438 28.52 0.35 9.93
C CYS A 438 30.05 0.29 10.11
N LEU A 439 30.85 1.01 9.31
CA LEU A 439 32.32 1.01 9.41
C LEU A 439 32.93 2.41 9.67
N GLY A 440 32.11 3.37 10.08
CA GLY A 440 32.54 4.74 10.37
C GLY A 440 32.89 5.01 11.83
N ARG A 441 34.17 4.78 12.16
CA ARG A 441 34.99 5.40 13.24
C ARG A 441 34.80 4.96 14.70
N HIS A 442 35.85 4.26 15.16
CA HIS A 442 36.49 4.17 16.49
C HIS A 442 35.68 3.78 17.72
#